data_AF-Q5Y209-F1
#
_entry.id   AF-Q5Y209-F1
#
_cell.length_a   1.000
_cell.length_b   1.000
_cell.length_c   1.000
_cell.angle_alpha   90.00
_cell.angle_beta   90.00
_cell.angle_gamma   90.00
#
_symmetry.space_group_name_H-M   'P 1'
#
loop_
_entity.id
_entity.type
_entity.pdbx_description
1 polymer ?
#
loop_
_entity_poly.entity_id
_entity_poly.type
_entity_poly.pdbx_seq_one_letter_code
_entity_poly.pdbx_strand_id
1 'polypeptide(L)'
;MLTTSTRLRTLTPLCYGQFPSKISSSWQNRARGLSTSHPPQHIPVIRTLAQLRRWRRTARQRGLEVGVVPTMGALHEGHLNLVRTSLNRHPLTVMTVFVNPMQFAPHEDFGAYPRQLERDLSLLNTLLPSSNSLPPALRGLGISENDAYRPTFAPSSTSSSGGGEDGKLKEAAESPLVVFAPNADVIYPLKGELQDLSAHRGVEIDVKGWGDLMEGVSRPQFFKGVATVCTKLFNAVEPDHAYFGQKDIQQALLLKILVQDLLLSHPTPSNLHIVPTTRSPSGLALSSRNAYLSPPELLVAPILYQALQTGVDAFEGHDPSSATLTAEDIIAQATSVILNEQLRIAKAAPEEGGGVELELDYIELFDKTTFNPVRGDVTGKEMVLAGAVWVGKTRLIDNLLLGWKL
;
A
#
# COMPACT_ATOMS: atom_id res chain seq x y z
N MET A 1 69.36 -35.93 22.32
CA MET A 1 69.24 -35.20 23.60
C MET A 1 68.16 -34.14 23.44
N LEU A 2 67.11 -34.21 24.27
CA LEU A 2 66.12 -33.19 24.69
C LEU A 2 65.57 -32.22 23.61
N THR A 3 64.40 -32.45 23.01
CA THR A 3 63.03 -32.03 23.45
C THR A 3 62.85 -30.54 23.77
N THR A 4 61.99 -29.86 23.00
CA THR A 4 60.84 -29.10 23.53
C THR A 4 59.78 -28.91 22.45
N SER A 5 58.52 -29.01 22.88
CA SER A 5 57.29 -29.09 22.09
C SER A 5 56.49 -27.81 22.32
N THR A 6 55.85 -27.26 21.30
CA THR A 6 54.67 -26.41 21.48
C THR A 6 53.67 -26.69 20.36
N ARG A 7 52.48 -27.13 20.78
CA ARG A 7 51.40 -27.71 19.97
C ARG A 7 50.57 -26.65 19.25
N LEU A 8 50.31 -26.88 17.97
CA LEU A 8 49.14 -26.36 17.25
C LEU A 8 47.87 -27.05 17.78
N ARG A 9 46.85 -26.25 18.13
CA ARG A 9 45.50 -26.76 18.47
C ARG A 9 44.62 -26.74 17.23
N THR A 10 44.35 -27.92 16.71
CA THR A 10 43.15 -28.26 15.95
C THR A 10 41.95 -28.33 16.90
N LEU A 11 40.81 -27.72 16.54
CA LEU A 11 39.52 -27.95 17.18
C LEU A 11 38.58 -28.63 16.18
N THR A 12 38.21 -29.86 16.52
CA THR A 12 37.14 -30.68 15.97
C THR A 12 35.78 -30.30 16.57
N PRO A 13 34.66 -30.70 15.94
CA PRO A 13 33.32 -30.15 16.16
C PRO A 13 32.67 -30.74 17.43
N LEU A 14 31.84 -29.94 18.10
CA LEU A 14 31.06 -30.38 19.26
C LEU A 14 29.56 -30.35 18.95
N CYS A 15 28.97 -31.53 19.15
CA CYS A 15 27.57 -31.88 18.99
C CYS A 15 26.60 -31.12 19.91
N TYR A 16 25.37 -30.97 19.40
CA TYR A 16 24.07 -31.03 20.09
C TYR A 16 24.05 -30.80 21.61
N GLY A 17 23.70 -29.56 22.00
CA GLY A 17 23.23 -29.23 23.35
C GLY A 17 21.70 -29.22 23.41
N GLN A 18 21.15 -30.02 24.32
CA GLN A 18 19.74 -30.13 24.66
C GLN A 18 19.12 -28.79 25.10
N PHE A 19 17.90 -28.52 24.63
CA PHE A 19 17.04 -27.41 25.03
C PHE A 19 16.69 -27.47 26.53
N PRO A 20 16.91 -26.40 27.33
CA PRO A 20 16.29 -26.29 28.64
C PRO A 20 14.84 -25.84 28.50
N SER A 21 13.94 -26.79 28.74
CA SER A 21 12.50 -26.56 28.95
C SER A 21 12.27 -25.81 30.27
N LYS A 22 12.07 -24.49 30.19
CA LYS A 22 11.32 -23.66 31.16
C LYS A 22 11.36 -22.20 30.71
N ILE A 23 10.37 -21.80 29.93
CA ILE A 23 10.02 -20.38 29.76
C ILE A 23 9.44 -19.91 31.09
N SER A 24 10.03 -18.87 31.67
CA SER A 24 9.56 -18.29 32.93
C SER A 24 8.14 -17.75 32.77
N SER A 25 7.27 -18.17 33.67
CA SER A 25 5.84 -17.89 33.81
C SER A 25 5.48 -16.45 34.23
N SER A 26 6.23 -15.44 33.75
CA SER A 26 6.01 -14.02 34.07
C SER A 26 5.40 -13.18 32.95
N TRP A 27 5.16 -13.76 31.76
CA TRP A 27 4.48 -13.10 30.63
C TRP A 27 3.04 -13.59 30.40
N GLN A 28 2.65 -14.74 30.95
CA GLN A 28 1.29 -15.31 30.81
C GLN A 28 0.29 -14.85 31.90
N ASN A 29 0.74 -14.12 32.93
CA ASN A 29 -0.12 -13.57 33.99
C ASN A 29 -0.30 -12.05 33.94
N ARG A 30 0.12 -11.38 32.85
CA ARG A 30 -0.17 -9.96 32.61
C ARG A 30 -1.32 -9.72 31.62
N ALA A 31 -1.99 -10.79 31.19
CA ALA A 31 -3.17 -10.78 30.32
C ALA A 31 -4.47 -11.23 31.04
N ARG A 32 -4.50 -11.18 32.38
CA ARG A 32 -5.69 -11.41 33.20
C ARG A 32 -5.80 -10.29 34.23
N GLY A 33 -6.34 -9.15 33.78
CA GLY A 33 -6.57 -8.00 34.65
C GLY A 33 -6.48 -6.67 33.93
N LEU A 34 -7.23 -6.50 32.85
CA LEU A 34 -7.65 -5.22 32.27
C LEU A 34 -8.95 -5.49 31.51
N SER A 35 -10.02 -5.73 32.28
CA SER A 35 -11.37 -5.50 31.77
C SER A 35 -11.56 -3.99 31.71
N THR A 36 -11.32 -3.41 30.55
CA THR A 36 -11.81 -2.08 30.20
C THR A 36 -12.79 -2.28 29.06
N SER A 37 -14.06 -2.43 29.43
CA SER A 37 -15.21 -2.40 28.54
C SER A 37 -15.35 -0.99 27.95
N HIS A 38 -14.55 -0.67 26.94
CA HIS A 38 -14.73 0.53 26.13
C HIS A 38 -15.47 0.13 24.86
N PRO A 39 -16.52 0.88 24.45
CA PRO A 39 -17.15 0.61 23.16
C PRO A 39 -16.10 0.74 22.06
N PRO A 40 -16.10 -0.16 21.05
CA PRO A 40 -15.17 -0.06 19.93
C PRO A 40 -15.33 1.33 19.28
N GLN A 41 -14.20 1.99 18.98
CA GLN A 41 -14.27 3.20 18.17
C GLN A 41 -14.95 2.86 16.85
N HIS A 42 -15.97 3.62 16.49
CA HIS A 42 -16.72 3.42 15.26
C HIS A 42 -16.11 4.27 14.15
N ILE A 43 -15.46 3.66 13.17
CA ILE A 43 -15.01 4.35 11.95
C ILE A 43 -16.25 4.72 11.13
N PRO A 44 -16.51 6.01 10.87
CA PRO A 44 -17.63 6.40 10.04
C PRO A 44 -17.44 5.92 8.59
N VAL A 45 -18.47 5.28 8.04
CA VAL A 45 -18.51 4.86 6.63
C VAL A 45 -19.38 5.82 5.83
N ILE A 46 -18.75 6.57 4.94
CA ILE A 46 -19.39 7.50 4.01
C ILE A 46 -19.69 6.77 2.71
N ARG A 47 -20.93 6.88 2.21
CA ARG A 47 -21.36 6.22 0.96
C ARG A 47 -21.76 7.20 -0.13
N THR A 48 -22.11 8.44 0.22
CA THR A 48 -22.57 9.45 -0.74
C THR A 48 -21.60 10.64 -0.83
N LEU A 49 -21.58 11.30 -1.99
CA LEU A 49 -20.82 12.55 -2.16
C LEU A 49 -21.36 13.68 -1.27
N ALA A 50 -22.66 13.69 -0.97
CA ALA A 50 -23.25 14.70 -0.11
C ALA A 50 -22.72 14.62 1.33
N GLN A 51 -22.61 13.41 1.87
CA GLN A 51 -22.00 13.14 3.17
C GLN A 51 -20.52 13.54 3.17
N LEU A 52 -19.75 13.10 2.17
CA LEU A 52 -18.31 13.39 2.06
C LEU A 52 -18.05 14.90 1.98
N ARG A 53 -18.78 15.62 1.13
CA ARG A 53 -18.65 17.08 0.97
C ARG A 53 -19.04 17.84 2.22
N ARG A 54 -20.09 17.40 2.94
CA ARG A 54 -20.49 18.00 4.22
C ARG A 54 -19.39 17.84 5.26
N TRP A 55 -18.86 16.62 5.39
CA TRP A 55 -17.75 16.33 6.30
C TRP A 55 -16.50 17.15 5.97
N ARG A 56 -16.08 17.17 4.69
CA ARG A 56 -14.90 17.93 4.24
C ARG A 56 -15.06 19.43 4.46
N ARG A 57 -16.24 19.99 4.19
CA ARG A 57 -16.53 21.42 4.41
C ARG A 57 -16.36 21.79 5.88
N THR A 58 -16.87 20.97 6.80
CA THR A 58 -16.70 21.19 8.24
C THR A 58 -15.23 21.12 8.64
N ALA A 59 -14.47 20.14 8.12
CA ALA A 59 -13.04 20.04 8.37
C ALA A 59 -12.28 21.30 7.90
N ARG A 60 -12.57 21.77 6.69
CA ARG A 60 -11.98 22.99 6.12
C ARG A 60 -12.32 24.25 6.93
N GLN A 61 -13.57 24.41 7.36
CA GLN A 61 -14.00 25.54 8.20
C GLN A 61 -13.28 25.57 9.56
N ARG A 62 -12.83 24.42 10.04
CA ARG A 62 -12.03 24.28 11.27
C ARG A 62 -10.52 24.31 11.02
N GLY A 63 -10.07 24.52 9.78
CA GLY A 63 -8.65 24.54 9.41
C GLY A 63 -7.96 23.19 9.58
N LEU A 64 -8.70 22.08 9.51
CA LEU A 64 -8.14 20.73 9.66
C LEU A 64 -7.68 20.18 8.30
N GLU A 65 -6.39 19.83 8.23
CA GLU A 65 -5.81 19.14 7.08
C GLU A 65 -6.34 17.71 6.97
N VAL A 66 -6.54 17.26 5.73
CA VAL A 66 -7.05 15.93 5.39
C VAL A 66 -6.06 15.20 4.48
N GLY A 67 -5.55 14.07 4.95
CA GLY A 67 -4.88 13.08 4.11
C GLY A 67 -5.88 12.13 3.44
N VAL A 68 -5.58 11.66 2.23
CA VAL A 68 -6.34 10.59 1.56
C VAL A 68 -5.46 9.38 1.26
N VAL A 69 -6.00 8.18 1.51
CA VAL A 69 -5.40 6.90 1.14
C VAL A 69 -6.36 6.17 0.19
N PRO A 70 -6.19 6.29 -1.13
CA PRO A 70 -7.06 5.61 -2.08
C PRO A 70 -6.76 4.11 -2.15
N THR A 71 -7.79 3.26 -1.97
CA THR A 71 -7.65 1.80 -2.08
C THR A 71 -8.85 1.14 -2.76
N MET A 72 -8.68 -0.14 -3.13
CA MET A 72 -9.75 -1.01 -3.58
C MET A 72 -10.34 -1.91 -2.48
N GLY A 73 -9.90 -1.76 -1.21
CA GLY A 73 -10.26 -2.66 -0.10
C GLY A 73 -9.36 -3.89 -0.01
N ALA A 74 -9.84 -4.93 0.69
CA ALA A 74 -9.08 -6.16 0.97
C ALA A 74 -7.71 -5.87 1.61
N LEU A 75 -7.78 -5.18 2.75
CA LEU A 75 -6.64 -4.52 3.36
C LEU A 75 -5.60 -5.50 3.92
N HIS A 76 -4.37 -5.01 4.00
CA HIS A 76 -3.20 -5.68 4.55
C HIS A 76 -2.28 -4.62 5.17
N GLU A 77 -1.20 -5.03 5.85
CA GLU A 77 -0.34 -4.11 6.61
C GLU A 77 0.25 -2.97 5.76
N GLY A 78 0.52 -3.21 4.48
CA GLY A 78 0.88 -2.14 3.53
C GLY A 78 -0.13 -0.97 3.48
N HIS A 79 -1.43 -1.27 3.40
CA HIS A 79 -2.48 -0.26 3.45
C HIS A 79 -2.57 0.40 4.82
N LEU A 80 -2.45 -0.38 5.90
CA LEU A 80 -2.48 0.13 7.26
C LEU A 80 -1.30 1.09 7.51
N ASN A 81 -0.15 0.82 6.92
CA ASN A 81 1.02 1.70 6.99
C ASN A 81 0.79 3.03 6.27
N LEU A 82 0.07 3.07 5.15
CA LEU A 82 -0.34 4.32 4.49
C LEU A 82 -1.25 5.15 5.41
N VAL A 83 -2.26 4.52 6.01
CA VAL A 83 -3.19 5.19 6.93
C VAL A 83 -2.46 5.69 8.18
N ARG A 84 -1.57 4.87 8.76
CA ARG A 84 -0.73 5.24 9.90
C ARG A 84 0.17 6.43 9.57
N THR A 85 0.79 6.43 8.39
CA THR A 85 1.63 7.54 7.93
C THR A 85 0.82 8.84 7.80
N SER A 86 -0.40 8.75 7.28
CA SER A 86 -1.33 9.89 7.18
C SER A 86 -1.76 10.40 8.56
N LEU A 87 -2.22 9.53 9.45
CA LEU A 87 -2.66 9.88 10.81
C LEU A 87 -1.54 10.46 11.69
N ASN A 88 -0.29 10.07 11.44
CA ASN A 88 0.86 10.64 12.15
C ASN A 88 1.24 12.04 11.66
N ARG A 89 0.78 12.46 10.48
CA ARG A 89 1.12 13.76 9.87
C ARG A 89 -0.04 14.75 9.92
N HIS A 90 -1.27 14.27 9.83
CA HIS A 90 -2.48 15.09 9.69
C HIS A 90 -3.56 14.68 10.68
N PRO A 91 -4.41 15.62 11.12
CA PRO A 91 -5.45 15.34 12.10
C PRO A 91 -6.56 14.42 11.56
N LEU A 92 -6.77 14.42 10.24
CA LEU A 92 -7.83 13.67 9.58
C LEU A 92 -7.28 12.85 8.40
N THR A 93 -7.81 11.64 8.25
CA THR A 93 -7.53 10.75 7.12
C THR A 93 -8.83 10.22 6.54
N VAL A 94 -8.95 10.27 5.21
CA VAL A 94 -9.97 9.57 4.44
C VAL A 94 -9.33 8.36 3.79
N MET A 95 -9.83 7.17 4.08
CA MET A 95 -9.50 5.98 3.30
C MET A 95 -10.61 5.70 2.30
N THR A 96 -10.30 5.65 1.00
CA THR A 96 -11.30 5.23 0.01
C THR A 96 -11.26 3.73 -0.15
N VAL A 97 -12.42 3.09 -0.22
CA VAL A 97 -12.57 1.66 -0.50
C VAL A 97 -13.50 1.53 -1.70
N PHE A 98 -12.92 1.43 -2.89
CA PHE A 98 -13.67 1.37 -4.13
C PHE A 98 -12.95 0.50 -5.16
N VAL A 99 -13.50 -0.68 -5.45
CA VAL A 99 -13.03 -1.53 -6.57
C VAL A 99 -13.48 -0.88 -7.86
N ASN A 100 -12.58 -0.11 -8.49
CA ASN A 100 -12.86 0.65 -9.69
C ASN A 100 -13.01 -0.29 -10.90
N PRO A 101 -14.17 -0.34 -11.60
CA PRO A 101 -14.31 -1.22 -12.76
C PRO A 101 -13.47 -0.78 -13.97
N MET A 102 -13.24 0.53 -14.16
CA MET A 102 -12.53 1.09 -15.34
C MET A 102 -11.05 0.72 -15.44
N GLN A 103 -10.46 0.19 -14.37
CA GLN A 103 -9.08 -0.29 -14.40
C GLN A 103 -8.99 -1.81 -14.57
N PHE A 104 -10.12 -2.49 -14.83
CA PHE A 104 -10.16 -3.92 -15.12
C PHE A 104 -10.69 -4.17 -16.53
N ALA A 105 -9.93 -4.90 -17.33
CA ALA A 105 -10.40 -5.40 -18.61
C ALA A 105 -11.55 -6.42 -18.44
N PRO A 106 -12.35 -6.68 -19.51
CA PRO A 106 -13.43 -7.66 -19.44
C PRO A 106 -12.95 -9.08 -19.08
N HIS A 107 -11.70 -9.41 -19.39
CA HIS A 107 -11.07 -10.70 -19.09
C HIS A 107 -10.25 -10.70 -17.79
N GLU A 108 -10.13 -9.55 -17.10
CA GLU A 108 -9.46 -9.45 -15.81
C GLU A 108 -10.39 -9.82 -14.64
N ASP A 109 -9.82 -9.89 -13.44
CA ASP A 109 -10.42 -10.47 -12.25
C ASP A 109 -11.41 -9.57 -11.48
N PHE A 110 -12.07 -8.61 -12.14
CA PHE A 110 -12.99 -7.66 -11.48
C PHE A 110 -14.09 -8.35 -10.64
N GLY A 111 -14.68 -9.41 -11.20
CA GLY A 111 -15.72 -10.19 -10.52
C GLY A 111 -15.19 -10.98 -9.31
N ALA A 112 -13.96 -11.49 -9.42
CA ALA A 112 -13.31 -12.29 -8.39
C ALA A 112 -12.57 -11.45 -7.32
N TYR A 113 -12.43 -10.14 -7.53
CA TYR A 113 -11.70 -9.26 -6.61
C TYR A 113 -12.35 -9.28 -5.21
N PRO A 114 -11.56 -9.50 -4.13
CA PRO A 114 -12.09 -9.64 -2.78
C PRO A 114 -12.75 -8.35 -2.28
N ARG A 115 -13.95 -8.46 -1.72
CA ARG A 115 -14.72 -7.33 -1.12
C ARG A 115 -15.11 -7.70 0.31
N GLN A 116 -14.42 -7.12 1.30
CA GLN A 116 -14.49 -7.55 2.70
C GLN A 116 -14.54 -6.35 3.66
N LEU A 117 -15.48 -5.41 3.44
CA LEU A 117 -15.52 -4.14 4.17
C LEU A 117 -15.50 -4.31 5.70
N GLU A 118 -16.22 -5.28 6.27
CA GLU A 118 -16.22 -5.52 7.72
C GLU A 118 -14.85 -5.94 8.27
N ARG A 119 -14.12 -6.77 7.50
CA ARG A 119 -12.74 -7.15 7.84
C ARG A 119 -11.81 -5.95 7.71
N ASP A 120 -11.97 -5.17 6.67
CA ASP A 120 -11.20 -3.95 6.42
C ASP A 120 -11.38 -2.96 7.59
N LEU A 121 -12.61 -2.71 8.03
CA LEU A 121 -12.92 -1.86 9.19
C LEU A 121 -12.33 -2.42 10.49
N SER A 122 -12.39 -3.74 10.69
CA SER A 122 -11.78 -4.40 11.86
C SER A 122 -10.27 -4.18 11.90
N LEU A 123 -9.58 -4.27 10.75
CA LEU A 123 -8.16 -3.98 10.65
C LEU A 123 -7.85 -2.50 10.92
N LEU A 124 -8.64 -1.58 10.35
CA LEU A 124 -8.43 -0.15 10.55
C LEU A 124 -8.67 0.30 12.00
N ASN A 125 -9.62 -0.32 12.71
CA ASN A 125 -9.85 -0.06 14.12
C ASN A 125 -8.61 -0.34 15.00
N THR A 126 -7.70 -1.21 14.57
CA THR A 126 -6.44 -1.45 15.29
C THR A 126 -5.47 -0.27 15.26
N LEU A 127 -5.68 0.68 14.33
CA LEU A 127 -4.85 1.90 14.21
C LEU A 127 -5.34 3.04 15.10
N LEU A 128 -6.58 2.96 15.57
CA LEU A 128 -7.20 4.03 16.33
C LEU A 128 -6.89 3.90 17.82
N PRO A 129 -6.62 5.02 18.51
CA PRO A 129 -6.36 4.99 19.94
C PRO A 129 -7.66 4.68 20.70
N SER A 130 -7.62 4.46 22.01
CA SER A 130 -8.85 4.25 22.79
C SER A 130 -9.74 5.49 22.80
N SER A 131 -11.08 5.34 22.81
CA SER A 131 -12.10 6.42 22.69
C SER A 131 -11.89 7.67 23.55
N ASN A 132 -11.26 7.53 24.72
CA ASN A 132 -11.03 8.64 25.66
C ASN A 132 -9.87 9.59 25.26
N SER A 133 -9.22 9.38 24.12
CA SER A 133 -8.01 10.11 23.71
C SER A 133 -8.16 10.96 22.44
N LEU A 134 -9.38 11.10 21.90
CA LEU A 134 -9.62 11.92 20.71
C LEU A 134 -9.25 13.39 20.98
N PRO A 135 -8.43 14.02 20.12
CA PRO A 135 -8.12 15.44 20.23
C PRO A 135 -9.40 16.29 20.29
N PRO A 136 -9.49 17.31 21.16
CA PRO A 136 -10.67 18.16 21.27
C PRO A 136 -11.12 18.78 19.94
N ALA A 137 -10.19 19.03 19.01
CA ALA A 137 -10.45 19.56 17.68
C ALA A 137 -11.35 18.66 16.80
N LEU A 138 -11.39 17.36 17.09
CA LEU A 138 -12.20 16.38 16.36
C LEU A 138 -13.62 16.25 16.91
N ARG A 139 -13.89 16.80 18.10
CA ARG A 139 -15.22 16.75 18.71
C ARG A 139 -16.25 17.49 17.86
N GLY A 140 -17.40 16.87 17.64
CA GLY A 140 -18.47 17.35 16.77
C GLY A 140 -18.13 17.31 15.27
N LEU A 141 -17.08 16.59 14.85
CA LEU A 141 -16.77 16.31 13.44
C LEU A 141 -17.27 14.92 13.02
N GLY A 142 -18.41 14.48 13.55
CA GLY A 142 -18.97 13.18 13.24
C GLY A 142 -19.84 13.17 11.99
N ILE A 143 -20.17 11.97 11.53
CA ILE A 143 -21.04 11.72 10.38
C ILE A 143 -22.24 10.94 10.90
N SER A 144 -23.45 11.43 10.63
CA SER A 144 -24.64 10.58 10.80
C SER A 144 -24.81 9.70 9.58
N GLU A 145 -25.07 8.42 9.81
CA GLU A 145 -25.38 7.45 8.76
C GLU A 145 -26.62 7.85 7.96
N ASN A 146 -27.53 8.63 8.55
CA ASN A 146 -28.65 9.23 7.86
C ASN A 146 -28.27 10.66 7.43
N ASP A 147 -28.56 11.04 6.18
CA ASP A 147 -28.29 12.38 5.61
C ASP A 147 -28.88 13.58 6.41
N ALA A 148 -29.58 13.31 7.52
CA ALA A 148 -30.23 14.24 8.43
C ALA A 148 -29.31 15.04 9.38
N TYR A 149 -28.00 14.77 9.47
CA TYR A 149 -27.12 15.53 10.40
C TYR A 149 -26.88 16.98 9.99
N ARG A 150 -27.42 17.93 10.76
CA ARG A 150 -26.99 19.33 10.73
C ARG A 150 -25.93 19.56 11.81
N PRO A 151 -24.70 20.01 11.46
CA PRO A 151 -23.76 20.47 12.47
C PRO A 151 -24.35 21.66 13.22
N THR A 152 -24.39 21.59 14.55
CA THR A 152 -24.84 22.68 15.41
C THR A 152 -23.76 23.75 15.48
N PHE A 153 -23.94 24.82 14.69
CA PHE A 153 -23.22 26.08 14.88
C PHE A 153 -23.97 26.89 15.93
N ALA A 154 -23.69 26.70 17.22
CA ALA A 154 -24.14 27.64 18.24
C ALA A 154 -23.05 27.82 19.29
N PRO A 155 -22.58 29.07 19.54
CA PRO A 155 -21.78 29.36 20.71
C PRO A 155 -22.66 29.13 21.94
N SER A 156 -22.10 28.46 22.95
CA SER A 156 -22.79 28.10 24.18
C SER A 156 -23.35 29.35 24.88
N SER A 157 -24.67 29.47 24.91
CA SER A 157 -25.36 30.23 25.96
C SER A 157 -26.73 29.64 26.24
N THR A 158 -26.97 29.42 27.54
CA THR A 158 -28.22 29.14 28.25
C THR A 158 -28.64 27.67 28.42
N SER A 159 -28.62 27.28 29.70
CA SER A 159 -29.24 26.13 30.31
C SER A 159 -30.77 26.24 30.27
N SER A 160 -31.45 25.23 29.73
CA SER A 160 -32.84 24.97 30.10
C SER A 160 -33.11 23.47 30.05
N SER A 161 -33.38 22.93 31.24
CA SER A 161 -33.90 21.60 31.51
C SER A 161 -35.28 21.41 30.87
N GLY A 162 -35.41 20.43 29.99
CA GLY A 162 -36.69 19.97 29.45
C GLY A 162 -36.52 18.55 28.93
N GLY A 163 -36.96 17.56 29.71
CA GLY A 163 -37.02 16.16 29.30
C GLY A 163 -38.20 15.94 28.33
N GLY A 164 -37.89 15.39 27.17
CA GLY A 164 -38.81 14.99 26.10
C GLY A 164 -38.07 14.04 25.16
N GLU A 165 -38.81 13.20 24.44
CA GLU A 165 -38.39 11.98 23.72
C GLU A 165 -37.43 12.18 22.52
N ASP A 166 -36.40 13.03 22.65
CA ASP A 166 -35.37 13.32 21.64
C ASP A 166 -34.03 12.61 21.92
N GLY A 167 -34.03 11.61 22.81
CA GLY A 167 -32.84 10.95 23.37
C GLY A 167 -32.14 9.89 22.49
N LYS A 168 -32.44 9.80 21.19
CA LYS A 168 -31.75 8.90 20.24
C LYS A 168 -31.25 9.62 18.99
N LEU A 169 -30.69 10.82 19.15
CA LEU A 169 -29.71 11.31 18.19
C LEU A 169 -28.46 10.40 18.34
N LYS A 170 -28.37 9.36 17.49
CA LYS A 170 -27.18 8.51 17.35
C LYS A 170 -25.94 9.40 17.44
N GLU A 171 -25.11 9.19 18.47
CA GLU A 171 -23.85 9.91 18.66
C GLU A 171 -23.10 9.93 17.33
N ALA A 172 -22.78 11.12 16.84
CA ALA A 172 -22.04 11.25 15.61
C ALA A 172 -20.69 10.56 15.85
N ALA A 173 -20.38 9.51 15.08
CA ALA A 173 -19.16 8.77 15.28
C ALA A 173 -17.96 9.69 14.98
N GLU A 174 -17.26 10.11 16.03
CA GLU A 174 -16.07 10.96 15.94
C GLU A 174 -14.85 10.06 15.77
N SER A 175 -14.11 10.27 14.70
CA SER A 175 -12.91 9.49 14.40
C SER A 175 -11.95 10.34 13.56
N PRO A 176 -10.62 10.25 13.79
CA PRO A 176 -9.62 10.86 12.91
C PRO A 176 -9.57 10.15 11.54
N LEU A 177 -10.16 8.95 11.43
CA LEU A 177 -10.25 8.17 10.22
C LEU A 177 -11.71 8.01 9.78
N VAL A 178 -12.01 8.32 8.53
CA VAL A 178 -13.29 8.00 7.89
C VAL A 178 -13.04 7.12 6.66
N VAL A 179 -13.97 6.20 6.38
CA VAL A 179 -13.92 5.36 5.19
C VAL A 179 -14.94 5.87 4.17
N PHE A 180 -14.48 6.23 2.98
CA PHE A 180 -15.37 6.50 1.84
C PHE A 180 -15.52 5.24 1.00
N ALA A 181 -16.67 4.58 1.11
CA ALA A 181 -17.00 3.33 0.42
C ALA A 181 -18.23 3.50 -0.49
N PRO A 182 -18.09 4.26 -1.60
CA PRO A 182 -19.18 4.49 -2.55
C PRO A 182 -19.48 3.23 -3.38
N ASN A 183 -20.69 3.15 -3.92
CA ASN A 183 -20.97 2.24 -5.03
C ASN A 183 -20.51 2.87 -6.37
N ALA A 184 -20.55 2.09 -7.45
CA ALA A 184 -20.13 2.57 -8.77
C ALA A 184 -20.97 3.75 -9.26
N ASP A 185 -22.29 3.78 -9.00
CA ASP A 185 -23.19 4.86 -9.42
C ASP A 185 -22.82 6.22 -8.83
N VAL A 186 -22.23 6.26 -7.63
CA VAL A 186 -21.77 7.51 -7.00
C VAL A 186 -20.53 8.08 -7.71
N ILE A 187 -19.64 7.22 -8.24
CA ILE A 187 -18.43 7.62 -8.96
C ILE A 187 -18.70 7.81 -10.47
N TYR A 188 -19.58 6.99 -11.02
CA TYR A 188 -19.94 6.89 -12.44
C TYR A 188 -21.47 7.04 -12.61
N PRO A 189 -22.02 8.27 -12.46
CA PRO A 189 -23.47 8.49 -12.51
C PRO A 189 -24.05 8.33 -13.92
N LEU A 190 -23.24 8.54 -14.96
CA LEU A 190 -23.59 8.18 -16.32
C LEU A 190 -23.44 6.66 -16.44
N LYS A 191 -24.54 5.95 -16.16
CA LYS A 191 -24.61 4.49 -16.30
C LYS A 191 -24.17 4.11 -17.72
N GLY A 192 -23.30 3.11 -17.82
CA GLY A 192 -22.74 2.62 -19.08
C GLY A 192 -21.71 1.52 -18.85
N GLU A 193 -21.12 1.02 -19.93
CA GLU A 193 -20.05 0.03 -19.86
C GLU A 193 -18.82 0.64 -19.16
N LEU A 194 -18.35 -0.01 -18.09
CA LEU A 194 -17.19 0.46 -17.32
C LEU A 194 -15.97 -0.45 -17.44
N GLN A 195 -16.08 -1.60 -18.11
CA GLN A 195 -14.95 -2.51 -18.38
C GLN A 195 -14.57 -2.53 -19.87
N ASP A 196 -15.48 -2.14 -20.75
CA ASP A 196 -15.18 -1.86 -22.15
C ASP A 196 -15.15 -0.33 -22.35
N LEU A 197 -13.96 0.26 -22.24
CA LEU A 197 -13.79 1.70 -22.37
C LEU A 197 -14.09 2.21 -23.78
N SER A 198 -14.06 1.36 -24.80
CA SER A 198 -14.42 1.76 -26.17
C SER A 198 -15.93 1.99 -26.34
N ALA A 199 -16.74 1.27 -25.56
CA ALA A 199 -18.19 1.41 -25.48
C ALA A 199 -18.64 2.35 -24.34
N HIS A 200 -17.71 2.81 -23.49
CA HIS A 200 -18.01 3.69 -22.37
C HIS A 200 -18.48 5.06 -22.84
N ARG A 201 -19.61 5.53 -22.30
CA ARG A 201 -20.10 6.90 -22.51
C ARG A 201 -19.93 7.71 -21.22
N GLY A 202 -18.77 8.35 -21.08
CA GLY A 202 -18.46 9.21 -19.95
C GLY A 202 -17.20 10.04 -20.18
N VAL A 203 -16.76 10.76 -19.15
CA VAL A 203 -15.50 11.51 -19.17
C VAL A 203 -14.41 10.62 -18.58
N GLU A 204 -13.37 10.41 -19.37
CA GLU A 204 -12.15 9.67 -19.00
C GLU A 204 -10.92 10.58 -19.07
N ILE A 205 -9.87 10.18 -18.35
CA ILE A 205 -8.57 10.83 -18.38
C ILE A 205 -7.56 9.82 -18.91
N ASP A 206 -7.01 10.14 -20.07
CA ASP A 206 -5.98 9.35 -20.73
C ASP A 206 -4.60 9.97 -20.46
N VAL A 207 -3.65 9.13 -20.06
CA VAL A 207 -2.26 9.49 -19.75
C VAL A 207 -1.39 9.04 -20.91
N LYS A 208 -1.64 9.66 -22.06
CA LYS A 208 -1.10 9.26 -23.37
C LYS A 208 0.42 9.11 -23.34
N GLY A 209 0.93 7.99 -23.84
CA GLY A 209 2.36 7.67 -23.87
C GLY A 209 2.91 7.12 -22.56
N TRP A 210 2.34 7.47 -21.41
CA TRP A 210 2.72 6.92 -20.10
C TRP A 210 2.03 5.59 -19.80
N GLY A 211 0.79 5.45 -20.24
CA GLY A 211 -0.01 4.24 -20.10
C GLY A 211 0.40 3.10 -21.03
N ASP A 212 1.29 3.35 -21.99
CA ASP A 212 1.75 2.39 -23.00
C ASP A 212 3.12 1.78 -22.65
N LEU A 213 3.68 2.11 -21.48
CA LEU A 213 4.98 1.68 -20.99
C LEU A 213 4.85 0.77 -19.76
N MET A 214 5.89 -0.04 -19.51
CA MET A 214 6.00 -0.92 -18.33
C MET A 214 4.72 -1.79 -18.13
N GLU A 215 4.06 -1.72 -16.97
CA GLU A 215 2.84 -2.49 -16.67
C GLU A 215 1.69 -2.14 -17.63
N GLY A 216 1.73 -0.96 -18.25
CA GLY A 216 0.76 -0.50 -19.24
C GLY A 216 0.77 -1.34 -20.52
N VAL A 217 1.93 -1.91 -20.90
CA VAL A 217 2.05 -2.84 -22.03
C VAL A 217 1.20 -4.09 -21.80
N SER A 218 1.25 -4.64 -20.59
CA SER A 218 0.48 -5.82 -20.21
C SER A 218 -0.98 -5.50 -19.90
N ARG A 219 -1.28 -4.23 -19.57
CA ARG A 219 -2.62 -3.79 -19.13
C ARG A 219 -3.02 -2.43 -19.77
N PRO A 220 -3.33 -2.41 -21.09
CA PRO A 220 -3.48 -1.16 -21.86
C PRO A 220 -4.52 -0.15 -21.34
N GLN A 221 -5.53 -0.60 -20.58
CA GLN A 221 -6.57 0.28 -20.02
C GLN A 221 -6.36 0.65 -18.55
N PHE A 222 -5.42 -0.01 -17.87
CA PHE A 222 -5.27 0.09 -16.42
C PHE A 222 -5.03 1.52 -15.96
N PHE A 223 -4.04 2.20 -16.55
CA PHE A 223 -3.67 3.56 -16.13
C PHE A 223 -4.71 4.62 -16.50
N LYS A 224 -5.46 4.43 -17.58
CA LYS A 224 -6.62 5.29 -17.91
C LYS A 224 -7.70 5.18 -16.83
N GLY A 225 -8.01 3.95 -16.40
CA GLY A 225 -8.92 3.71 -15.29
C GLY A 225 -8.45 4.32 -13.97
N VAL A 226 -7.17 4.17 -13.64
CA VAL A 226 -6.54 4.75 -12.44
C VAL A 226 -6.57 6.29 -12.48
N ALA A 227 -6.13 6.90 -13.58
CA ALA A 227 -6.11 8.35 -13.75
C ALA A 227 -7.51 8.96 -13.63
N THR A 228 -8.50 8.31 -14.25
CA THR A 228 -9.91 8.72 -14.18
C THR A 228 -10.44 8.65 -12.74
N VAL A 229 -10.28 7.51 -12.05
CA VAL A 229 -10.82 7.36 -10.70
C VAL A 229 -10.09 8.24 -9.68
N CYS A 230 -8.76 8.35 -9.75
CA CYS A 230 -7.98 9.17 -8.83
C CYS A 230 -8.35 10.65 -8.97
N THR A 231 -8.52 11.14 -10.20
CA THR A 231 -8.96 12.54 -10.42
C THR A 231 -10.36 12.77 -9.85
N LYS A 232 -11.28 11.81 -10.01
CA LYS A 232 -12.60 11.90 -9.39
C LYS A 232 -12.53 11.90 -7.86
N LEU A 233 -11.70 11.04 -7.26
CA LEU A 233 -11.54 10.96 -5.82
C LEU A 233 -10.87 12.22 -5.25
N PHE A 234 -9.87 12.78 -5.93
CA PHE A 234 -9.24 14.04 -5.54
C PHE A 234 -10.23 15.21 -5.56
N ASN A 235 -11.09 15.29 -6.57
CA ASN A 235 -12.18 16.27 -6.61
C ASN A 235 -13.30 16.01 -5.58
N ALA A 236 -13.54 14.74 -5.23
CA ALA A 236 -14.57 14.39 -4.27
C ALA A 236 -14.14 14.65 -2.82
N VAL A 237 -12.88 14.33 -2.49
CA VAL A 237 -12.30 14.43 -1.15
C VAL A 237 -11.69 15.82 -0.89
N GLU A 238 -11.16 16.47 -1.94
CA GLU A 238 -10.38 17.71 -1.86
C GLU A 238 -9.27 17.62 -0.78
N PRO A 239 -8.39 16.61 -0.86
CA PRO A 239 -7.38 16.35 0.17
C PRO A 239 -6.27 17.40 0.16
N ASP A 240 -5.69 17.63 1.33
CA ASP A 240 -4.46 18.41 1.45
C ASP A 240 -3.25 17.55 1.08
N HIS A 241 -3.31 16.24 1.38
CA HIS A 241 -2.27 15.24 1.09
C HIS A 241 -2.84 13.93 0.56
N ALA A 242 -2.11 13.23 -0.31
CA ALA A 242 -2.48 11.89 -0.77
C ALA A 242 -1.33 10.91 -0.59
N TYR A 243 -1.63 9.66 -0.26
CA TYR A 243 -0.63 8.63 0.03
C TYR A 243 -0.81 7.42 -0.88
N PHE A 244 0.27 7.05 -1.56
CA PHE A 244 0.35 5.89 -2.43
C PHE A 244 1.54 5.02 -2.05
N GLY A 245 1.41 3.70 -2.20
CA GLY A 245 2.50 2.77 -1.90
C GLY A 245 3.54 2.71 -3.03
N GLN A 246 4.82 2.64 -2.67
CA GLN A 246 5.93 2.43 -3.60
C GLN A 246 5.78 1.12 -4.40
N LYS A 247 5.11 0.10 -3.86
CA LYS A 247 4.93 -1.19 -4.54
C LYS A 247 4.41 -1.01 -5.98
N ASP A 248 3.53 -0.04 -6.20
CA ASP A 248 2.99 0.31 -7.50
C ASP A 248 3.61 1.66 -7.97
N ILE A 249 4.94 1.73 -8.01
CA ILE A 249 5.71 2.98 -8.19
C ILE A 249 5.35 3.74 -9.47
N GLN A 250 5.14 3.03 -10.58
CA GLN A 250 4.72 3.64 -11.85
C GLN A 250 3.39 4.39 -11.68
N GLN A 251 2.44 3.79 -10.95
CA GLN A 251 1.16 4.44 -10.63
C GLN A 251 1.38 5.73 -9.85
N ALA A 252 2.20 5.69 -8.80
CA ALA A 252 2.43 6.84 -7.93
C ALA A 252 3.16 7.99 -8.66
N LEU A 253 4.17 7.67 -9.49
CA LEU A 253 4.88 8.66 -10.31
C LEU A 253 3.99 9.25 -11.40
N LEU A 254 3.20 8.42 -12.07
CA LEU A 254 2.22 8.86 -13.07
C LEU A 254 1.15 9.77 -12.47
N LEU A 255 0.70 9.51 -11.23
CA LEU A 255 -0.24 10.39 -10.55
C LEU A 255 0.38 11.74 -10.17
N LYS A 256 1.70 11.81 -9.89
CA LYS A 256 2.39 13.11 -9.73
C LYS A 256 2.39 13.90 -11.03
N ILE A 257 2.67 13.24 -12.16
CA ILE A 257 2.59 13.86 -13.50
C ILE A 257 1.17 14.36 -13.76
N LEU A 258 0.15 13.53 -13.54
CA LEU A 258 -1.25 13.89 -13.73
C LEU A 258 -1.66 15.11 -12.90
N VAL A 259 -1.31 15.14 -11.61
CA VAL A 259 -1.64 16.26 -10.71
C VAL A 259 -0.99 17.55 -11.20
N GLN A 260 0.26 17.47 -11.66
CA GLN A 260 1.00 18.62 -12.19
C GLN A 260 0.43 19.09 -13.53
N ASP A 261 0.21 18.19 -14.48
CA ASP A 261 -0.19 18.52 -15.85
C ASP A 261 -1.63 19.03 -15.94
N LEU A 262 -2.54 18.46 -15.14
CA LEU A 262 -3.92 18.93 -15.04
C LEU A 262 -4.11 20.11 -14.09
N LEU A 263 -3.03 20.62 -13.47
CA LEU A 263 -3.06 21.74 -12.52
C LEU A 263 -4.08 21.52 -11.39
N LEU A 264 -4.16 20.30 -10.86
CA LEU A 264 -5.14 19.98 -9.83
C LEU A 264 -4.87 20.80 -8.56
N SER A 265 -5.94 21.36 -7.98
CA SER A 265 -5.83 22.13 -6.74
C SER A 265 -5.56 21.25 -5.52
N HIS A 266 -5.93 19.97 -5.59
CA HIS A 266 -5.84 19.01 -4.48
C HIS A 266 -5.52 17.60 -4.99
N PRO A 267 -4.55 16.89 -4.40
CA PRO A 267 -3.40 17.45 -3.69
C PRO A 267 -2.49 18.22 -4.67
N THR A 268 -1.48 18.95 -4.17
CA THR A 268 -0.39 19.44 -5.02
C THR A 268 0.61 18.30 -5.34
N PRO A 269 1.46 18.41 -6.37
CA PRO A 269 2.45 17.37 -6.68
C PRO A 269 3.40 17.03 -5.52
N SER A 270 3.77 18.03 -4.71
CA SER A 270 4.59 17.88 -3.49
C SER A 270 3.86 17.21 -2.34
N ASN A 271 2.52 17.27 -2.32
CA ASN A 271 1.67 16.70 -1.29
C ASN A 271 1.15 15.30 -1.64
N LEU A 272 1.51 14.78 -2.82
CA LEU A 272 1.35 13.37 -3.15
C LEU A 272 2.57 12.61 -2.66
N HIS A 273 2.40 11.88 -1.56
CA HIS A 273 3.46 11.13 -0.88
C HIS A 273 3.52 9.69 -1.38
N ILE A 274 4.73 9.23 -1.69
CA ILE A 274 5.01 7.83 -1.97
C ILE A 274 5.57 7.23 -0.68
N VAL A 275 4.95 6.16 -0.19
CA VAL A 275 5.35 5.51 1.06
C VAL A 275 6.08 4.21 0.72
N PRO A 276 7.23 3.92 1.36
CA PRO A 276 8.00 2.71 1.09
C PRO A 276 7.16 1.43 1.15
N THR A 277 7.50 0.46 0.30
CA THR A 277 6.85 -0.84 0.25
C THR A 277 6.96 -1.55 1.59
N THR A 278 5.82 -1.86 2.21
CA THR A 278 5.79 -2.70 3.42
C THR A 278 6.06 -4.15 3.04
N ARG A 279 6.97 -4.79 3.77
CA ARG A 279 7.44 -6.15 3.52
C ARG A 279 7.17 -7.05 4.72
N SER A 280 7.05 -8.36 4.47
CA SER A 280 7.12 -9.37 5.52
C SER A 280 8.54 -9.42 6.14
N PRO A 281 8.74 -10.11 7.27
CA PRO A 281 10.08 -10.37 7.80
C PRO A 281 11.02 -11.11 6.83
N SER A 282 10.47 -11.87 5.88
CA SER A 282 11.26 -12.54 4.82
C SER A 282 11.63 -11.62 3.66
N GLY A 283 11.13 -10.37 3.63
CA GLY A 283 11.37 -9.40 2.55
C GLY A 283 10.31 -9.39 1.45
N LEU A 284 9.32 -10.28 1.49
CA LEU A 284 8.23 -10.33 0.52
C LEU A 284 7.38 -9.04 0.60
N ALA A 285 7.25 -8.33 -0.52
CA ALA A 285 6.35 -7.18 -0.63
C ALA A 285 4.90 -7.61 -0.35
N LEU A 286 4.26 -6.96 0.62
CA LEU A 286 2.89 -7.31 1.02
C LEU A 286 1.87 -6.89 -0.03
N SER A 287 1.04 -7.85 -0.44
CA SER A 287 0.03 -7.72 -1.47
C SER A 287 -1.19 -8.57 -1.12
N SER A 288 -2.39 -8.14 -1.50
CA SER A 288 -3.61 -8.95 -1.39
C SER A 288 -3.47 -10.29 -2.14
N ARG A 289 -2.70 -10.31 -3.24
CA ARG A 289 -2.41 -11.52 -4.03
C ARG A 289 -1.53 -12.53 -3.30
N ASN A 290 -0.82 -12.17 -2.23
CA ASN A 290 -0.01 -13.15 -1.48
C ASN A 290 -0.88 -14.24 -0.82
N ALA A 291 -2.19 -13.99 -0.64
CA ALA A 291 -3.12 -14.99 -0.12
C ALA A 291 -3.30 -16.22 -1.05
N TYR A 292 -2.86 -16.13 -2.31
CA TYR A 292 -2.92 -17.23 -3.27
C TYR A 292 -1.71 -18.18 -3.19
N LEU A 293 -0.65 -17.77 -2.48
CA LEU A 293 0.57 -18.56 -2.36
C LEU A 293 0.37 -19.69 -1.32
N SER A 294 0.68 -20.91 -1.74
CA SER A 294 0.82 -22.08 -0.87
C SER A 294 2.07 -21.99 0.02
N PRO A 295 2.19 -22.83 1.07
CA PRO A 295 3.35 -22.79 1.96
C PRO A 295 4.71 -22.94 1.26
N PRO A 296 4.92 -23.86 0.30
CA PRO A 296 6.17 -23.93 -0.46
C PRO A 296 6.42 -22.69 -1.32
N GLU A 297 5.38 -22.14 -1.95
CA GLU A 297 5.48 -20.92 -2.76
C GLU A 297 5.84 -19.70 -1.90
N LEU A 298 5.36 -19.63 -0.65
CA LEU A 298 5.73 -18.57 0.31
C LEU A 298 7.22 -18.59 0.70
N LEU A 299 7.88 -19.75 0.64
CA LEU A 299 9.32 -19.87 0.87
C LEU A 299 10.12 -19.30 -0.30
N VAL A 300 9.66 -19.50 -1.52
CA VAL A 300 10.33 -19.06 -2.76
C VAL A 300 10.04 -17.59 -3.08
N ALA A 301 8.82 -17.11 -2.79
CA ALA A 301 8.35 -15.77 -3.14
C ALA A 301 9.29 -14.59 -2.80
N PRO A 302 10.05 -14.59 -1.68
CA PRO A 302 11.01 -13.53 -1.38
C PRO A 302 12.17 -13.39 -2.37
N ILE A 303 12.39 -14.35 -3.26
CA ILE A 303 13.53 -14.36 -4.19
C ILE A 303 13.55 -13.11 -5.09
N LEU A 304 12.38 -12.58 -5.48
CA LEU A 304 12.31 -11.35 -6.27
C LEU A 304 12.97 -10.18 -5.53
N TYR A 305 12.69 -10.02 -4.24
CA TYR A 305 13.30 -8.95 -3.46
C TYR A 305 14.82 -9.14 -3.33
N GLN A 306 15.29 -10.38 -3.14
CA GLN A 306 16.72 -10.68 -3.06
C GLN A 306 17.45 -10.40 -4.38
N ALA A 307 16.81 -10.73 -5.52
CA ALA A 307 17.32 -10.42 -6.85
C ALA A 307 17.44 -8.91 -7.06
N LEU A 308 16.39 -8.14 -6.74
CA LEU A 308 16.43 -6.68 -6.86
C LEU A 308 17.46 -6.05 -5.92
N GLN A 309 17.59 -6.56 -4.68
CA GLN A 309 18.60 -6.10 -3.73
C GLN A 309 20.01 -6.34 -4.24
N THR A 310 20.26 -7.48 -4.90
CA THR A 310 21.56 -7.76 -5.54
C THR A 310 21.88 -6.73 -6.63
N GLY A 311 20.88 -6.31 -7.41
CA GLY A 311 21.04 -5.22 -8.38
C GLY A 311 21.32 -3.86 -7.72
N VAL A 312 20.67 -3.56 -6.59
CA VAL A 312 20.96 -2.36 -5.79
C VAL A 312 22.39 -2.40 -5.24
N ASP A 313 22.80 -3.52 -4.67
CA ASP A 313 24.14 -3.70 -4.10
C ASP A 313 25.23 -3.55 -5.18
N ALA A 314 24.97 -4.02 -6.40
CA ALA A 314 25.84 -3.83 -7.55
C ALA A 314 26.00 -2.35 -7.93
N PHE A 315 24.92 -1.58 -7.86
CA PHE A 315 24.93 -0.15 -8.14
C PHE A 315 25.60 0.67 -7.03
N GLU A 316 25.24 0.41 -5.77
CA GLU A 316 25.76 1.15 -4.61
C GLU A 316 27.21 0.79 -4.28
N GLY A 317 27.62 -0.46 -4.52
CA GLY A 317 28.97 -0.96 -4.30
C GLY A 317 29.94 -0.68 -5.43
N HIS A 318 29.50 -0.05 -6.53
CA HIS A 318 30.34 0.20 -7.68
C HIS A 318 31.45 1.22 -7.37
N ASP A 319 32.70 0.83 -7.63
CA ASP A 319 33.85 1.72 -7.55
C ASP A 319 33.86 2.65 -8.78
N PRO A 320 33.71 3.99 -8.60
CA PRO A 320 33.72 4.94 -9.71
C PRO A 320 35.02 4.96 -10.53
N SER A 321 36.10 4.37 -10.02
CA SER A 321 37.38 4.24 -10.74
C SER A 321 37.49 2.98 -11.61
N SER A 322 36.53 2.05 -11.49
CA SER A 322 36.45 0.84 -12.32
C SER A 322 35.83 1.12 -13.70
N ALA A 323 35.74 0.06 -14.53
CA ALA A 323 35.01 0.14 -15.79
C ALA A 323 33.55 0.56 -15.54
N THR A 324 32.99 1.38 -16.43
CA THR A 324 31.63 1.92 -16.31
C THR A 324 30.61 0.82 -16.05
N LEU A 325 29.88 0.92 -14.93
CA LEU A 325 28.72 0.07 -14.67
C LEU A 325 27.61 0.38 -15.67
N THR A 326 27.04 -0.65 -16.26
CA THR A 326 25.92 -0.52 -17.19
C THR A 326 24.62 -1.03 -16.58
N ALA A 327 23.48 -0.61 -17.16
CA ALA A 327 22.17 -1.12 -16.80
C ALA A 327 22.11 -2.65 -16.99
N GLU A 328 22.73 -3.14 -18.07
CA GLU A 328 22.82 -4.56 -18.41
C GLU A 328 23.56 -5.36 -17.33
N ASP A 329 24.62 -4.81 -16.73
CA ASP A 329 25.35 -5.46 -15.63
C ASP A 329 24.45 -5.64 -14.38
N ILE A 330 23.70 -4.58 -14.02
CA ILE A 330 22.77 -4.62 -12.87
C ILE A 330 21.66 -5.64 -13.12
N ILE A 331 21.06 -5.60 -14.31
CA ILE A 331 19.98 -6.53 -14.70
C ILE A 331 20.50 -7.96 -14.72
N ALA A 332 21.69 -8.21 -15.25
CA ALA A 332 22.30 -9.54 -15.30
C ALA A 332 22.56 -10.11 -13.90
N GLN A 333 23.09 -9.28 -12.98
CA GLN A 333 23.33 -9.71 -11.59
C GLN A 333 22.03 -10.07 -10.88
N ALA A 334 21.02 -9.21 -10.95
CA ALA A 334 19.70 -9.48 -10.38
C ALA A 334 19.06 -10.74 -10.99
N THR A 335 19.12 -10.89 -12.32
CA THR A 335 18.57 -12.04 -13.05
C THR A 335 19.23 -13.35 -12.61
N SER A 336 20.55 -13.33 -12.39
CA SER A 336 21.30 -14.52 -11.97
C SER A 336 20.77 -15.13 -10.66
N VAL A 337 20.27 -14.31 -9.74
CA VAL A 337 19.68 -14.77 -8.47
C VAL A 337 18.42 -15.61 -8.72
N ILE A 338 17.55 -15.16 -9.62
CA ILE A 338 16.33 -15.90 -9.98
C ILE A 338 16.69 -17.23 -10.66
N LEU A 339 17.62 -17.21 -11.62
CA LEU A 339 18.05 -18.41 -12.35
C LEU A 339 18.69 -19.45 -11.41
N ASN A 340 19.52 -19.00 -10.47
CA ASN A 340 20.13 -19.88 -9.47
C ASN A 340 19.07 -20.50 -8.54
N GLU A 341 18.04 -19.73 -8.19
CA GLU A 341 16.93 -20.25 -7.38
C GLU A 341 16.12 -21.30 -8.14
N GLN A 342 15.84 -21.10 -9.43
CA GLN A 342 15.20 -22.11 -10.28
C GLN A 342 15.98 -23.44 -10.27
N LEU A 343 17.30 -23.38 -10.35
CA LEU A 343 18.16 -24.57 -10.27
C LEU A 343 18.15 -25.22 -8.88
N ARG A 344 18.04 -24.42 -7.82
CA ARG A 344 17.96 -24.89 -6.43
C ARG A 344 16.64 -25.63 -6.19
N ILE A 345 15.50 -25.00 -6.51
CA ILE A 345 14.16 -25.57 -6.27
C ILE A 345 13.90 -26.83 -7.10
N ALA A 346 14.52 -26.96 -8.28
CA ALA A 346 14.45 -28.18 -9.09
C ALA A 346 15.08 -29.41 -8.40
N LYS A 347 15.95 -29.20 -7.41
CA LYS A 347 16.66 -30.26 -6.66
C LYS A 347 16.26 -30.33 -5.19
N ALA A 348 15.50 -29.36 -4.70
CA ALA A 348 15.13 -29.24 -3.30
C ALA A 348 13.97 -30.17 -2.92
N ALA A 349 13.86 -30.49 -1.64
CA ALA A 349 12.67 -31.16 -1.10
C ALA A 349 11.48 -30.17 -0.99
N PRO A 350 10.21 -30.64 -1.00
CA PRO A 350 9.05 -29.76 -0.95
C PRO A 350 9.05 -28.76 0.22
N GLU A 351 9.52 -29.18 1.39
CA GLU A 351 9.68 -28.34 2.59
C GLU A 351 10.69 -27.20 2.43
N GLU A 352 11.53 -27.24 1.40
CA GLU A 352 12.52 -26.22 1.04
C GLU A 352 12.13 -25.44 -0.23
N GLY A 353 10.86 -25.56 -0.67
CA GLY A 353 10.35 -24.97 -1.91
C GLY A 353 10.52 -25.86 -3.14
N GLY A 354 10.89 -27.12 -2.96
CA GLY A 354 11.03 -28.10 -4.05
C GLY A 354 9.73 -28.29 -4.84
N GLY A 355 9.84 -28.29 -6.17
CA GLY A 355 8.70 -28.47 -7.07
C GLY A 355 7.80 -27.24 -7.26
N VAL A 356 8.14 -26.09 -6.67
CA VAL A 356 7.51 -24.81 -7.00
C VAL A 356 7.88 -24.42 -8.42
N GLU A 357 6.89 -24.03 -9.23
CA GLU A 357 7.11 -23.42 -10.53
C GLU A 357 7.47 -21.94 -10.32
N LEU A 358 8.68 -21.57 -10.76
CA LEU A 358 9.18 -20.20 -10.71
C LEU A 358 9.54 -19.76 -12.13
N GLU A 359 8.85 -18.77 -12.66
CA GLU A 359 9.10 -18.22 -13.99
C GLU A 359 9.41 -16.73 -13.89
N LEU A 360 10.52 -16.31 -14.51
CA LEU A 360 10.87 -14.91 -14.62
C LEU A 360 10.08 -14.28 -15.76
N ASP A 361 9.29 -13.24 -15.45
CA ASP A 361 8.62 -12.42 -16.47
C ASP A 361 9.61 -11.35 -16.97
N TYR A 362 10.10 -10.48 -16.07
CA TYR A 362 11.18 -9.56 -16.38
C TYR A 362 11.93 -9.08 -15.14
N ILE A 363 13.18 -8.65 -15.35
CA ILE A 363 13.88 -7.67 -14.51
C ILE A 363 14.38 -6.59 -15.46
N GLU A 364 14.08 -5.34 -15.14
CA GLU A 364 14.38 -4.22 -16.02
C GLU A 364 14.63 -2.94 -15.22
N LEU A 365 15.48 -2.07 -15.76
CA LEU A 365 15.82 -0.79 -15.17
C LEU A 365 15.13 0.33 -15.94
N PHE A 366 14.31 1.12 -15.26
CA PHE A 366 13.53 2.19 -15.87
C PHE A 366 14.00 3.56 -15.39
N ASP A 367 14.01 4.53 -16.30
CA ASP A 367 14.25 5.93 -15.94
C ASP A 367 13.06 6.47 -15.11
N LYS A 368 13.35 7.11 -13.98
CA LYS A 368 12.34 7.61 -13.04
C LYS A 368 11.37 8.61 -13.69
N THR A 369 11.83 9.38 -14.67
CA THR A 369 11.06 10.48 -15.24
C THR A 369 10.35 10.06 -16.51
N THR A 370 11.01 9.29 -17.38
CA THR A 370 10.49 8.93 -18.71
C THR A 370 9.84 7.55 -18.77
N PHE A 371 10.05 6.70 -17.75
CA PHE A 371 9.63 5.28 -17.71
C PHE A 371 10.19 4.42 -18.85
N ASN A 372 11.13 4.94 -19.63
CA ASN A 372 11.81 4.18 -20.66
C ASN A 372 12.87 3.26 -20.03
N PRO A 373 13.11 2.08 -20.62
CA PRO A 373 14.22 1.23 -20.23
C PRO A 373 15.56 1.99 -20.35
N VAL A 374 16.41 1.87 -19.33
CA VAL A 374 17.75 2.43 -19.31
C VAL A 374 18.72 1.43 -19.94
N ARG A 375 19.64 1.92 -20.78
CA ARG A 375 20.68 1.12 -21.44
C ARG A 375 22.04 1.77 -21.27
N GLY A 376 23.10 0.96 -21.19
CA GLY A 376 24.46 1.44 -21.04
C GLY A 376 24.71 2.13 -19.70
N ASP A 377 25.57 3.16 -19.70
CA ASP A 377 26.03 3.88 -18.51
C ASP A 377 24.88 4.38 -17.63
N VAL A 378 24.97 4.09 -16.32
CA VAL A 378 23.97 4.46 -15.30
C VAL A 378 24.41 5.62 -14.40
N THR A 379 25.58 6.20 -14.64
CA THR A 379 26.18 7.24 -13.81
C THR A 379 25.27 8.47 -13.68
N GLY A 380 24.95 8.84 -12.45
CA GLY A 380 24.14 10.04 -12.14
C GLY A 380 22.66 9.94 -12.52
N LYS A 381 22.16 8.75 -12.93
CA LYS A 381 20.75 8.56 -13.28
C LYS A 381 19.92 8.20 -12.05
N GLU A 382 18.69 8.72 -12.01
CA GLU A 382 17.66 8.30 -11.06
C GLU A 382 16.76 7.25 -11.71
N MET A 383 16.74 6.04 -11.17
CA MET A 383 16.15 4.88 -11.84
C MET A 383 15.30 4.03 -10.90
N VAL A 384 14.47 3.18 -11.48
CA VAL A 384 13.67 2.18 -10.80
C VAL A 384 14.07 0.81 -11.34
N LEU A 385 14.67 -0.03 -10.49
CA LEU A 385 14.89 -1.43 -10.80
C LEU A 385 13.60 -2.18 -10.44
N ALA A 386 12.89 -2.68 -11.43
CA ALA A 386 11.61 -3.37 -11.26
C ALA A 386 11.69 -4.78 -11.81
N GLY A 387 10.90 -5.68 -11.22
CA GLY A 387 10.78 -7.04 -11.73
C GLY A 387 9.44 -7.67 -11.45
N ALA A 388 9.14 -8.69 -12.23
CA ALA A 388 7.97 -9.53 -12.08
C ALA A 388 8.37 -11.01 -12.20
N VAL A 389 7.81 -11.85 -11.34
CA VAL A 389 7.99 -13.31 -11.39
C VAL A 389 6.66 -13.99 -11.15
N TRP A 390 6.45 -15.13 -11.81
CA TRP A 390 5.37 -16.05 -11.48
C TRP A 390 5.87 -17.07 -10.46
N VAL A 391 5.15 -17.21 -9.36
CA VAL A 391 5.35 -18.27 -8.36
C VAL A 391 4.09 -19.11 -8.32
N GLY A 392 4.18 -20.30 -8.90
CA GLY A 392 3.03 -21.08 -9.33
C GLY A 392 2.12 -20.24 -10.21
N LYS A 393 0.88 -20.01 -9.76
CA LYS A 393 -0.11 -19.21 -10.51
C LYS A 393 -0.15 -17.73 -10.14
N THR A 394 0.71 -17.29 -9.22
CA THR A 394 0.67 -15.93 -8.68
C THR A 394 1.77 -15.08 -9.29
N ARG A 395 1.40 -14.07 -10.08
CA ARG A 395 2.33 -13.04 -10.57
C ARG A 395 2.64 -12.04 -9.45
N LEU A 396 3.89 -12.02 -9.00
CA LEU A 396 4.43 -11.07 -8.04
C LEU A 396 5.17 -9.94 -8.77
N ILE A 397 5.04 -8.73 -8.25
CA ILE A 397 5.76 -7.55 -8.73
C ILE A 397 6.47 -6.88 -7.57
N ASP A 398 7.62 -6.29 -7.83
CA ASP A 398 8.39 -5.53 -6.84
C ASP A 398 9.31 -4.53 -7.54
N ASN A 399 9.77 -3.52 -6.79
CA ASN A 399 10.70 -2.52 -7.28
C ASN A 399 11.58 -1.95 -6.17
N LEU A 400 12.77 -1.47 -6.56
CA LEU A 400 13.70 -0.72 -5.74
C LEU A 400 14.20 0.52 -6.49
N LEU A 401 14.59 1.55 -5.73
CA LEU A 401 15.00 2.85 -6.26
C LEU A 401 16.52 2.94 -6.29
N LEU A 402 17.10 3.35 -7.41
CA LEU A 402 18.55 3.49 -7.60
C LEU A 402 18.88 4.95 -7.94
N GLY A 403 19.79 5.55 -7.17
CA GLY A 403 20.22 6.95 -7.37
C GLY A 403 19.31 8.01 -6.76
N TRP A 404 18.25 7.62 -6.05
CA TRP A 404 17.31 8.55 -5.39
C TRP A 404 16.55 7.90 -4.22
N LYS A 405 15.89 8.74 -3.42
CA LYS A 405 15.09 8.34 -2.25
C LYS A 405 13.75 9.09 -2.24
N LEU A 406 12.76 8.53 -1.54
CA LEU A 406 11.38 9.04 -1.44
C LEU A 406 11.24 10.30 -0.58
#